data_AF-A0A0H2N736-F1
#
_entry.id   AF-A0A0H2N736-F1
#
_cell.length_a   1.000
_cell.length_b   1.000
_cell.length_c   1.000
_cell.angle_alpha   90.00
_cell.angle_beta   90.00
_cell.angle_gamma   90.00
#
_symmetry.space_group_name_H-M   'P 1'
#
loop_
_entity.id
_entity.type
_entity.pdbx_description
1 polymer ?
#
loop_
_entity_poly.entity_id
_entity_poly.type
_entity_poly.pdbx_seq_one_letter_code
_entity_poly.pdbx_strand_id
1 'polypeptide(L)'
;MLQWIEQRLKHFERTGKLADLQNEFQARVKRKVQNPSPLPLSTTTTPETFYVNPSLTFPAPVLHPQTGEIIARKGQTINPFDSATWPTKHAEGFPNVELSKVLLFLDARDAKQRAFAKQFTHKKPIKYILTGGNLEQTAQLLGARIYHAQDGFITHKLHIKHVPSLAYQEGVRWRIDEFDVSSLSEEDAEPTP
;
A
#
# COMPACT_ATOMS: atom_id res chain seq x y z
N MET A 1 -32.09 -2.33 -28.14
CA MET A 1 -30.81 -1.85 -27.57
C MET A 1 -29.65 -2.80 -27.90
N LEU A 2 -29.76 -4.10 -27.60
CA LEU A 2 -28.73 -5.11 -27.93
C LEU A 2 -28.41 -5.25 -29.45
N GLN A 3 -29.43 -5.26 -30.31
CA GLN A 3 -29.23 -5.34 -31.78
C GLN A 3 -28.46 -4.13 -32.36
N TRP A 4 -28.59 -2.96 -31.72
CA TRP A 4 -27.87 -1.74 -32.12
C TRP A 4 -26.39 -1.79 -31.69
N ILE A 5 -26.10 -2.39 -30.52
CA ILE A 5 -24.73 -2.64 -30.05
C ILE A 5 -24.04 -3.64 -30.99
N GLU A 6 -24.70 -4.75 -31.36
CA GLU A 6 -24.15 -5.76 -32.29
C GLU A 6 -23.85 -5.20 -33.68
N GLN A 7 -24.77 -4.42 -34.28
CA GLN A 7 -24.54 -3.82 -35.59
C GLN A 7 -23.36 -2.84 -35.59
N ARG A 8 -23.19 -2.10 -34.49
CA ARG A 8 -22.08 -1.16 -34.31
C ARG A 8 -20.74 -1.87 -34.10
N LEU A 9 -20.72 -2.97 -33.35
CA LEU A 9 -19.54 -3.83 -33.18
C LEU A 9 -19.08 -4.43 -34.52
N LYS A 10 -20.00 -5.02 -35.31
CA LYS A 10 -19.67 -5.59 -36.65
C LYS A 10 -19.15 -4.54 -37.63
N HIS A 11 -19.66 -3.31 -37.56
CA HIS A 11 -19.16 -2.19 -38.37
C HIS A 11 -17.74 -1.75 -37.97
N PHE A 12 -17.43 -1.74 -36.67
CA PHE A 12 -16.09 -1.42 -36.17
C PHE A 12 -15.06 -2.53 -36.43
N GLU A 13 -15.49 -3.79 -36.44
CA GLU A 13 -14.65 -4.93 -36.79
C GLU A 13 -14.23 -4.87 -38.28
N ARG A 14 -15.19 -4.59 -39.17
CA ARG A 14 -14.94 -4.47 -40.63
C ARG A 14 -14.08 -3.26 -41.02
N THR A 15 -13.92 -2.28 -40.13
CA THR A 15 -13.19 -1.02 -40.41
C THR A 15 -11.87 -0.91 -39.66
N GLY A 16 -11.45 -1.92 -38.90
CA GLY A 16 -10.23 -1.89 -38.06
C GLY A 16 -10.36 -1.05 -36.78
N LYS A 17 -11.40 -0.21 -36.68
CA LYS A 17 -11.70 0.67 -35.53
C LYS A 17 -11.86 -0.08 -34.21
N LEU A 18 -12.21 -1.37 -34.24
CA LEU A 18 -12.33 -2.19 -33.03
C LEU A 18 -10.95 -2.50 -32.44
N ALA A 19 -9.94 -2.76 -33.27
CA ALA A 19 -8.56 -2.96 -32.84
C ALA A 19 -7.97 -1.65 -32.28
N ASP A 20 -8.24 -0.51 -32.93
CA ASP A 20 -7.83 0.81 -32.43
C ASP A 20 -8.46 1.12 -31.07
N LEU A 21 -9.77 0.90 -30.91
CA LEU A 21 -10.48 1.10 -29.64
C LEU A 21 -9.94 0.18 -28.54
N GLN A 22 -9.57 -1.06 -28.90
CA GLN A 22 -8.98 -2.01 -27.96
C GLN A 22 -7.57 -1.58 -27.55
N ASN A 23 -6.73 -1.13 -28.49
CA ASN A 23 -5.40 -0.60 -28.22
C ASN A 23 -5.46 0.66 -27.35
N GLU A 24 -6.37 1.60 -27.65
CA GLU A 24 -6.60 2.79 -26.82
C GLU A 24 -7.07 2.42 -25.41
N PHE A 25 -8.00 1.47 -25.28
CA PHE A 25 -8.47 1.00 -23.99
C PHE A 25 -7.33 0.34 -23.19
N GLN A 26 -6.53 -0.52 -23.83
CA GLN A 26 -5.36 -1.15 -23.21
C GLN A 26 -4.33 -0.11 -22.78
N ALA A 27 -3.99 0.84 -23.65
CA ALA A 27 -3.07 1.94 -23.34
C ALA A 27 -3.58 2.79 -22.17
N ARG A 28 -4.89 3.06 -22.12
CA ARG A 28 -5.53 3.80 -21.02
C ARG A 28 -5.49 3.01 -19.71
N VAL A 29 -5.78 1.72 -19.73
CA VAL A 29 -5.71 0.85 -18.55
C VAL A 29 -4.26 0.77 -18.07
N LYS A 30 -3.29 0.54 -18.96
CA LYS A 30 -1.86 0.52 -18.65
C LYS A 30 -1.42 1.83 -18.01
N ARG A 31 -1.76 2.98 -18.61
CA ARG A 31 -1.46 4.31 -18.07
C ARG A 31 -2.07 4.51 -16.69
N LYS A 32 -3.32 4.07 -16.47
CA LYS A 32 -4.02 4.21 -15.18
C LYS A 32 -3.44 3.31 -14.09
N VAL A 33 -3.01 2.10 -14.43
CA VAL A 33 -2.32 1.18 -13.51
C VAL A 33 -0.92 1.71 -13.15
N GLN A 34 -0.22 2.28 -14.13
CA GLN A 34 1.11 2.87 -13.93
C GLN A 34 1.07 4.17 -13.14
N ASN A 35 -0.01 4.97 -13.28
CA ASN A 35 -0.17 6.28 -12.65
C ASN A 35 -1.48 6.33 -11.85
N PRO A 36 -1.55 5.63 -10.71
CA PRO A 36 -2.69 5.74 -9.82
C PRO A 36 -2.86 7.16 -9.29
N SER A 37 -4.10 7.51 -8.93
CA SER A 37 -4.41 8.82 -8.36
C SER A 37 -3.61 9.02 -7.07
N PRO A 38 -2.88 10.14 -6.94
CA PRO A 38 -2.09 10.42 -5.76
C PRO A 38 -2.99 10.66 -4.54
N LEU A 39 -2.51 10.24 -3.38
CA LEU A 39 -3.13 10.52 -2.10
C LEU A 39 -2.80 11.94 -1.63
N PRO A 40 -3.70 12.62 -0.89
CA PRO A 40 -3.49 13.97 -0.38
C PRO A 40 -2.63 13.95 0.90
N LEU A 41 -1.40 13.44 0.81
CA LEU A 41 -0.41 13.44 1.90
C LEU A 41 0.66 14.51 1.61
N SER A 42 1.18 15.17 2.65
CA SER A 42 2.19 16.22 2.51
C SER A 42 3.58 15.76 2.96
N THR A 43 4.60 16.57 2.72
CA THR A 43 5.90 16.43 3.38
C THR A 43 5.89 17.11 4.76
N THR A 44 6.94 16.90 5.56
CA THR A 44 7.14 17.56 6.85
C THR A 44 8.60 17.99 7.01
N THR A 45 8.84 19.10 7.72
CA THR A 45 10.17 19.54 8.19
C THR A 45 10.35 19.32 9.69
N THR A 46 9.31 18.84 10.37
CA THR A 46 9.31 18.51 11.80
C THR A 46 8.84 17.06 11.93
N PRO A 47 9.71 16.08 11.64
CA PRO A 47 9.33 14.68 11.64
C PRO A 47 8.97 14.20 13.04
N GLU A 48 7.89 13.42 13.14
CA GLU A 48 7.45 12.80 14.38
C GLU A 48 7.66 11.27 14.33
N THR A 49 7.93 10.70 15.50
CA THR A 49 7.81 9.26 15.73
C THR A 49 6.57 9.03 16.59
N PHE A 50 5.69 8.14 16.13
CA PHE A 50 4.48 7.80 16.88
C PHE A 50 4.12 6.32 16.74
N TYR A 51 3.18 5.88 17.58
CA TYR A 51 2.75 4.49 17.65
C TYR A 51 1.27 4.35 17.31
N VAL A 52 0.94 3.28 16.59
CA VAL A 52 -0.43 2.88 16.28
C VAL A 52 -0.71 1.51 16.87
N ASN A 53 -1.83 1.42 17.60
CA ASN A 53 -2.32 0.17 18.15
C ASN A 53 -3.13 -0.58 17.08
N PRO A 54 -2.69 -1.76 16.61
CA PRO A 54 -3.41 -2.53 15.61
C PRO A 54 -4.56 -3.37 16.20
N SER A 55 -4.83 -3.27 17.51
CA SER A 55 -5.90 -4.01 18.16
C SER A 55 -7.27 -3.68 17.56
N LEU A 56 -8.05 -4.73 17.31
CA LEU A 56 -9.44 -4.65 16.84
C LEU A 56 -10.36 -5.27 17.88
N THR A 57 -11.43 -4.56 18.21
CA THR A 57 -12.52 -5.08 19.06
C THR A 57 -13.71 -5.48 18.18
N PHE A 58 -14.18 -6.71 18.33
CA PHE A 58 -15.31 -7.22 17.55
C PHE A 58 -16.64 -6.65 18.05
N PRO A 59 -17.42 -5.93 17.22
CA PRO A 59 -18.70 -5.36 17.65
C PRO A 59 -19.82 -6.42 17.75
N ALA A 60 -19.62 -7.58 17.14
CA ALA A 60 -20.55 -8.71 17.07
C ALA A 60 -19.76 -10.04 17.15
N PRO A 61 -20.38 -11.16 17.55
CA PRO A 61 -19.69 -12.44 17.53
C PRO A 61 -19.34 -12.85 16.10
N VAL A 62 -18.17 -13.45 15.91
CA VAL A 62 -17.74 -14.05 14.64
C VAL A 62 -18.05 -15.54 14.70
N LEU A 63 -18.81 -16.03 13.73
CA LEU A 63 -19.24 -17.42 13.65
C LEU A 63 -18.56 -18.13 12.48
N HIS A 64 -18.24 -19.40 12.66
CA HIS A 64 -17.77 -20.26 11.58
C HIS A 64 -18.92 -20.51 10.60
N PRO A 65 -18.75 -20.20 9.29
CA PRO A 65 -19.88 -20.16 8.36
C PRO A 65 -20.55 -21.51 8.12
N GLN A 66 -19.82 -22.63 8.26
CA GLN A 66 -20.40 -23.97 8.07
C GLN A 66 -20.90 -24.64 9.37
N THR A 67 -20.32 -24.31 10.53
CA THR A 67 -20.58 -25.06 11.78
C THR A 67 -21.38 -24.23 12.78
N GLY A 68 -21.45 -22.91 12.60
CA GLY A 68 -22.06 -21.98 13.55
C GLY A 68 -21.25 -21.78 14.84
N GLU A 69 -20.06 -22.38 14.95
CA GLU A 69 -19.21 -22.23 16.13
C GLU A 69 -18.73 -20.79 16.30
N ILE A 70 -18.71 -20.29 17.54
CA ILE A 70 -18.18 -18.96 17.85
C ILE A 70 -16.65 -18.97 17.74
N ILE A 71 -16.11 -18.30 16.72
CA ILE A 71 -14.68 -18.06 16.53
C ILE A 71 -14.20 -16.94 17.46
N ALA A 72 -14.94 -15.83 17.52
CA ALA A 72 -14.63 -14.70 18.40
C ALA A 72 -15.90 -14.16 19.05
N ARG A 73 -15.83 -13.81 20.33
CA ARG A 73 -16.97 -13.28 21.07
C ARG A 73 -17.14 -11.79 20.78
N LYS A 74 -18.38 -11.29 20.89
CA LYS A 74 -18.65 -9.85 20.93
C LYS A 74 -17.83 -9.19 22.05
N GLY A 75 -17.18 -8.08 21.76
CA GLY A 75 -16.32 -7.34 22.70
C GLY A 75 -14.93 -7.94 22.88
N GLN A 76 -14.63 -9.09 22.27
CA GLN A 76 -13.27 -9.62 22.26
C GLN A 76 -12.35 -8.65 21.50
N THR A 77 -11.17 -8.39 22.07
CA THR A 77 -10.14 -7.58 21.44
C THR A 77 -8.98 -8.47 21.01
N ILE A 78 -8.59 -8.36 19.75
CA ILE A 78 -7.46 -9.10 19.18
C ILE A 78 -6.41 -8.11 18.72
N ASN A 79 -5.16 -8.38 19.05
CA ASN A 79 -4.00 -7.72 18.47
C ASN A 79 -3.26 -8.71 17.55
N PRO A 80 -3.05 -8.37 16.26
CA PRO A 80 -2.39 -9.27 15.31
C PRO A 80 -0.91 -9.55 15.62
N PHE A 81 -0.28 -8.78 16.51
CA PHE A 81 1.11 -8.97 16.94
C PHE A 81 1.23 -9.65 18.31
N ASP A 82 0.10 -9.99 18.95
CA ASP A 82 0.05 -10.64 20.26
C ASP A 82 -0.86 -11.87 20.18
N SER A 83 -0.27 -13.05 20.02
CA SER A 83 -1.03 -14.29 19.89
C SER A 83 -1.77 -14.67 21.17
N ALA A 84 -1.38 -14.13 22.35
CA ALA A 84 -2.12 -14.34 23.59
C ALA A 84 -3.52 -13.70 23.57
N THR A 85 -3.75 -12.73 22.68
CA THR A 85 -5.07 -12.10 22.48
C THR A 85 -5.97 -12.89 21.52
N TRP A 86 -5.44 -13.90 20.85
CA TRP A 86 -6.17 -14.64 19.81
C TRP A 86 -7.16 -15.64 20.43
N PRO A 87 -8.21 -16.05 19.69
CA PRO A 87 -9.19 -16.99 20.21
C PRO A 87 -8.57 -18.33 20.62
N THR A 88 -9.00 -18.87 21.75
CA THR A 88 -8.32 -19.89 22.56
C THR A 88 -7.99 -21.19 21.82
N LYS A 89 -8.80 -21.59 20.82
CA LYS A 89 -8.52 -22.76 19.97
C LYS A 89 -7.34 -22.57 19.00
N HIS A 90 -6.82 -21.34 18.88
CA HIS A 90 -5.74 -20.96 17.97
C HIS A 90 -4.59 -20.22 18.66
N ALA A 91 -4.62 -20.05 19.99
CA ALA A 91 -3.55 -19.37 20.72
C ALA A 91 -2.46 -20.35 21.20
N GLU A 92 -2.86 -21.59 21.56
CA GLU A 92 -1.94 -22.65 21.97
C GLU A 92 -1.13 -23.15 20.76
N GLY A 93 0.10 -22.65 20.60
CA GLY A 93 1.06 -23.12 19.60
C GLY A 93 1.56 -22.07 18.60
N PHE A 94 1.03 -20.84 18.62
CA PHE A 94 1.51 -19.78 17.74
C PHE A 94 2.41 -18.80 18.49
N PRO A 95 3.70 -18.66 18.12
CA PRO A 95 4.56 -17.62 18.69
C PRO A 95 4.01 -16.24 18.31
N ASN A 96 4.45 -15.21 19.03
CA ASN A 96 4.15 -13.82 18.65
C ASN A 96 4.56 -13.60 17.19
N VAL A 97 3.64 -13.07 16.39
CA VAL A 97 3.88 -12.80 14.98
C VAL A 97 4.81 -11.62 14.85
N GLU A 98 5.95 -11.81 14.19
CA GLU A 98 6.85 -10.74 13.82
C GLU A 98 6.85 -10.51 12.30
N LEU A 99 6.62 -9.27 11.88
CA LEU A 99 6.73 -8.89 10.48
C LEU A 99 8.18 -8.98 10.00
N SER A 100 8.38 -9.70 8.90
CA SER A 100 9.69 -9.90 8.27
C SER A 100 10.16 -8.71 7.43
N LYS A 101 9.29 -7.72 7.19
CA LYS A 101 9.56 -6.55 6.33
C LYS A 101 9.07 -5.27 6.99
N VAL A 102 9.72 -4.17 6.65
CA VAL A 102 9.25 -2.81 6.98
C VAL A 102 8.58 -2.18 5.78
N LEU A 103 7.67 -1.24 6.01
CA LEU A 103 6.90 -0.57 4.97
C LEU A 103 7.43 0.85 4.83
N LEU A 104 7.96 1.22 3.67
CA LEU A 104 8.36 2.59 3.39
C LEU A 104 7.33 3.24 2.48
N PHE A 105 6.66 4.28 2.99
CA PHE A 105 5.70 5.09 2.24
C PHE A 105 6.41 6.30 1.64
N LEU A 106 6.17 6.56 0.36
CA LEU A 106 6.71 7.72 -0.34
C LEU A 106 5.80 8.19 -1.49
N ASP A 107 5.87 9.47 -1.81
CA ASP A 107 5.33 10.01 -3.05
C ASP A 107 6.44 10.10 -4.10
N ALA A 108 6.41 9.21 -5.10
CA ALA A 108 7.43 9.17 -6.14
C ALA A 108 7.34 10.32 -7.15
N ARG A 109 6.35 11.21 -7.06
CA ARG A 109 6.35 12.47 -7.82
C ARG A 109 7.43 13.43 -7.32
N ASP A 110 7.74 13.38 -6.03
CA ASP A 110 8.76 14.20 -5.38
C ASP A 110 10.15 13.57 -5.59
N ALA A 111 11.03 14.30 -6.27
CA ALA A 111 12.40 13.85 -6.54
C ALA A 111 13.20 13.62 -5.25
N LYS A 112 13.00 14.46 -4.24
CA LYS A 112 13.71 14.33 -2.96
C LYS A 112 13.32 13.06 -2.22
N GLN A 113 12.07 12.64 -2.32
CA GLN A 113 11.61 11.35 -1.75
C GLN A 113 12.16 10.14 -2.51
N ARG A 114 12.30 10.25 -3.84
CA ARG A 114 12.96 9.21 -4.63
C ARG A 114 14.45 9.08 -4.26
N ALA A 115 15.15 10.21 -4.12
CA ALA A 115 16.53 10.25 -3.65
C ALA A 115 16.66 9.62 -2.24
N PHE A 116 15.78 10.03 -1.32
CA PHE A 116 15.70 9.44 0.02
C PHE A 116 15.54 7.92 -0.04
N ALA A 117 14.57 7.41 -0.80
CA ALA A 117 14.30 5.97 -0.87
C ALA A 117 15.46 5.16 -1.49
N LYS A 118 16.26 5.76 -2.38
CA LYS A 118 17.45 5.13 -2.98
C LYS A 118 18.58 4.96 -1.96
N GLN A 119 18.71 5.92 -1.05
CA GLN A 119 19.76 5.94 -0.01
C GLN A 119 19.33 5.25 1.29
N PHE A 120 18.02 5.15 1.53
CA PHE A 120 17.46 4.63 2.77
C PHE A 120 17.74 3.12 2.92
N THR A 121 18.25 2.75 4.10
CA THR A 121 18.52 1.35 4.45
C THR A 121 17.88 0.99 5.78
N HIS A 122 17.54 -0.28 5.93
CA HIS A 122 16.95 -0.80 7.17
C HIS A 122 17.41 -2.24 7.40
N LYS A 123 17.47 -2.68 8.66
CA LYS A 123 17.92 -4.03 9.04
C LYS A 123 17.06 -5.14 8.44
N LYS A 124 15.74 -4.89 8.35
CA LYS A 124 14.78 -5.76 7.67
C LYS A 124 14.55 -5.29 6.23
N PRO A 125 14.26 -6.21 5.28
CA PRO A 125 13.93 -5.84 3.90
C PRO A 125 12.78 -4.82 3.82
N ILE A 126 12.93 -3.87 2.91
CA ILE A 126 11.97 -2.78 2.71
C ILE A 126 10.92 -3.18 1.68
N LYS A 127 9.65 -2.88 1.99
CA LYS A 127 8.53 -2.93 1.06
C LYS A 127 8.12 -1.50 0.74
N TYR A 128 8.41 -1.05 -0.48
CA TYR A 128 8.09 0.29 -0.93
C TYR A 128 6.60 0.40 -1.29
N ILE A 129 5.93 1.41 -0.74
CA ILE A 129 4.52 1.69 -0.95
C ILE A 129 4.39 3.13 -1.45
N LEU A 130 3.96 3.28 -2.69
CA LEU A 130 3.72 4.60 -3.28
C LEU A 130 2.38 5.14 -2.84
N THR A 131 2.38 6.42 -2.50
CA THR A 131 1.19 7.25 -2.29
C THR A 131 0.91 8.14 -3.48
N GLY A 132 1.87 8.24 -4.42
CA GLY A 132 1.75 8.92 -5.70
C GLY A 132 2.94 8.59 -6.60
N GLY A 133 2.81 8.89 -7.89
CA GLY A 133 3.87 8.73 -8.89
C GLY A 133 3.77 7.44 -9.71
N ASN A 134 4.77 7.24 -10.58
CA ASN A 134 4.77 6.13 -11.54
C ASN A 134 5.39 4.86 -10.95
N LEU A 135 4.63 3.77 -10.92
CA LEU A 135 5.07 2.51 -10.30
C LEU A 135 6.26 1.88 -11.04
N GLU A 136 6.24 1.88 -12.38
CA GLU A 136 7.26 1.20 -13.20
C GLU A 136 8.60 1.95 -13.13
N GLN A 137 8.58 3.27 -13.30
CA GLN A 137 9.77 4.11 -13.17
C GLN A 137 10.39 3.97 -11.77
N THR A 138 9.56 3.94 -10.73
CA THR A 138 10.06 3.78 -9.36
C THR A 138 10.61 2.38 -9.10
N ALA A 139 10.00 1.33 -9.69
CA ALA A 139 10.49 -0.03 -9.60
C ALA A 139 11.86 -0.18 -10.26
N GLN A 140 12.04 0.45 -11.43
CA GLN A 140 13.32 0.50 -12.12
C GLN A 140 14.38 1.26 -11.32
N LEU A 141 14.02 2.44 -10.77
CA LEU A 141 14.92 3.27 -9.97
C LEU A 141 15.42 2.55 -8.71
N LEU A 142 14.52 1.90 -7.97
CA LEU A 142 14.84 1.26 -6.70
C LEU A 142 15.29 -0.20 -6.84
N GLY A 143 15.21 -0.77 -8.06
CA GLY A 143 15.51 -2.19 -8.30
C GLY A 143 14.64 -3.14 -7.46
N ALA A 144 13.42 -2.72 -7.11
CA ALA A 144 12.60 -3.39 -6.10
C ALA A 144 11.13 -3.45 -6.51
N ARG A 145 10.41 -4.42 -5.93
CA ARG A 145 8.96 -4.51 -6.13
C ARG A 145 8.26 -3.36 -5.42
N ILE A 146 7.44 -2.64 -6.18
CA ILE A 146 6.68 -1.48 -5.71
C ILE A 146 5.20 -1.86 -5.50
N TYR A 147 4.60 -1.29 -4.45
CA TYR A 147 3.18 -1.40 -4.14
C TYR A 147 2.57 0.00 -4.14
N HIS A 148 1.24 0.10 -4.16
CA HIS A 148 0.54 1.37 -4.07
C HIS A 148 -0.47 1.35 -2.92
N ALA A 149 -0.57 2.45 -2.18
CA ALA A 149 -1.59 2.66 -1.15
C ALA A 149 -2.92 3.05 -1.82
N GLN A 150 -3.57 2.10 -2.48
CA GLN A 150 -4.87 2.34 -3.13
C GLN A 150 -5.89 2.88 -2.13
N ASP A 151 -6.57 3.96 -2.52
CA ASP A 151 -7.61 4.65 -1.77
C ASP A 151 -7.22 5.08 -0.35
N GLY A 152 -5.92 5.12 -0.03
CA GLY A 152 -5.40 5.56 1.27
C GLY A 152 -5.78 4.66 2.45
N PHE A 153 -6.31 3.45 2.23
CA PHE A 153 -6.78 2.59 3.32
C PHE A 153 -5.69 2.32 4.36
N ILE A 154 -4.50 1.90 3.92
CA ILE A 154 -3.41 1.56 4.83
C ILE A 154 -2.79 2.79 5.49
N THR A 155 -2.68 3.91 4.78
CA THR A 155 -2.15 5.17 5.32
C THR A 155 -3.08 5.73 6.38
N HIS A 156 -4.40 5.66 6.17
CA HIS A 156 -5.39 6.00 7.20
C HIS A 156 -5.31 5.09 8.42
N LYS A 157 -5.19 3.77 8.24
CA LYS A 157 -5.07 2.83 9.37
C LYS A 157 -3.80 3.03 10.18
N LEU A 158 -2.72 3.47 9.54
CA LEU A 158 -1.44 3.75 10.19
C LEU A 158 -1.31 5.22 10.63
N HIS A 159 -2.37 6.02 10.53
CA HIS A 159 -2.38 7.45 10.86
C HIS A 159 -1.28 8.27 10.17
N ILE A 160 -0.82 7.83 8.99
CA ILE A 160 0.22 8.50 8.22
C ILE A 160 -0.37 9.79 7.65
N LYS A 161 0.24 10.93 8.01
CA LYS A 161 -0.09 12.26 7.51
C LYS A 161 0.98 12.78 6.56
N HIS A 162 2.25 12.49 6.88
CA HIS A 162 3.38 12.93 6.09
C HIS A 162 4.10 11.78 5.38
N VAL A 163 4.69 12.07 4.23
CA VAL A 163 5.60 11.16 3.51
C VAL A 163 6.90 11.90 3.16
N PRO A 164 8.06 11.21 3.19
CA PRO A 164 8.19 9.77 3.39
C PRO A 164 8.08 9.35 4.86
N SER A 165 7.55 8.15 5.08
CA SER A 165 7.33 7.57 6.41
C SER A 165 7.63 6.08 6.42
N LEU A 166 8.34 5.60 7.44
CA LEU A 166 8.60 4.19 7.68
C LEU A 166 7.60 3.66 8.71
N ALA A 167 6.91 2.56 8.40
CA ALA A 167 6.09 1.84 9.35
C ALA A 167 6.66 0.43 9.59
N TYR A 168 6.83 0.06 10.85
CA TYR A 168 7.30 -1.27 11.24
C TYR A 168 6.77 -1.70 12.60
N GLN A 169 6.81 -3.00 12.84
CA GLN A 169 6.39 -3.57 14.11
C GLN A 169 7.44 -3.32 15.19
N GLU A 170 7.01 -2.76 16.32
CA GLU A 170 7.79 -2.65 17.56
C GLU A 170 6.97 -3.25 18.71
N GLY A 171 7.34 -4.47 19.12
CA GLY A 171 6.54 -5.26 20.05
C GLY A 171 5.16 -5.58 19.47
N VAL A 172 4.11 -5.16 20.18
CA VAL A 172 2.69 -5.39 19.80
C VAL A 172 2.04 -4.18 19.13
N ARG A 173 2.84 -3.22 18.66
CA ARG A 173 2.38 -1.97 18.03
C ARG A 173 3.07 -1.74 16.70
N TRP A 174 2.47 -0.89 15.88
CA TRP A 174 3.20 -0.22 14.81
C TRP A 174 3.93 0.98 15.38
N ARG A 175 5.19 1.13 15.00
CA ARG A 175 5.94 2.38 15.08
C ARG A 175 6.00 3.01 13.70
N ILE A 176 5.75 4.30 13.64
CA ILE A 176 5.82 5.12 12.44
C ILE A 176 6.89 6.18 12.70
N ASP A 177 7.87 6.26 11.80
CA ASP A 177 8.87 7.32 11.79
C ASP A 177 8.67 8.15 10.51
N GLU A 178 8.40 9.44 10.67
CA GLU A 178 8.37 10.39 9.55
C GLU A 178 9.79 10.89 9.24
N PHE A 179 10.03 11.34 8.01
CA PHE A 179 11.33 11.86 7.58
C PHE A 179 11.20 13.23 6.91
N ASP A 180 12.11 14.13 7.27
CA ASP A 180 12.32 15.37 6.53
C ASP A 180 13.29 15.12 5.36
N VAL A 181 12.84 15.44 4.15
CA VAL A 181 13.61 15.34 2.91
C VAL A 181 13.94 16.70 2.30
N SER A 182 13.59 17.80 2.99
CA SER A 182 13.75 19.17 2.48
C SER A 182 15.19 19.50 2.09
N SER A 183 16.16 18.93 2.81
CA SER A 183 17.60 19.12 2.59
C SER A 183 18.20 18.27 1.46
N LEU A 184 17.44 17.31 0.89
CA LEU A 184 17.96 16.46 -0.19
C LEU A 184 17.92 17.17 -1.54
N SER A 185 18.90 16.85 -2.39
CA SER A 185 18.97 17.33 -3.76
C SER A 185 18.09 16.49 -4.69
N GLU A 186 17.53 17.13 -5.71
CA GLU A 186 16.77 16.42 -6.75
C GLU A 186 17.69 15.63 -7.69
N GLU A 187 18.96 16.03 -7.80
CA GLU A 187 19.97 15.37 -8.66
C GLU A 187 20.27 13.93 -8.20
N ASP A 188 20.12 13.65 -6.92
CA ASP A 188 20.33 12.31 -6.33
C ASP A 188 19.25 11.29 -6.75
N ALA A 189 18.15 11.77 -7.35
CA ALA A 189 16.98 10.98 -7.72
C ALA A 189 17.07 10.32 -9.10
N GLU A 190 18.04 10.70 -9.94
CA GLU A 190 18.16 10.17 -11.30
C GLU A 190 18.83 8.79 -11.34
N PRO A 191 18.43 7.91 -12.28
CA PRO A 191 19.20 6.71 -12.58
C PRO A 191 20.55 7.12 -13.17
N THR A 192 21.64 6.58 -12.64
CA THR A 192 22.98 6.79 -13.19
C THR A 192 23.01 6.28 -14.64
N PRO A 193 23.54 7.06 -15.61
CA PRO A 193 23.53 6.69 -17.03
C PRO A 193 24.27 5.38 -17.34
#